data_AF-A0A6P4A090-F1
#
_entry.id   AF-A0A6P4A090-F1
#
_cell.length_a   1.000
_cell.length_b   1.000
_cell.length_c   1.000
_cell.angle_alpha   90.00
_cell.angle_beta   90.00
_cell.angle_gamma   90.00
#
_symmetry.space_group_name_H-M   'P 1'
#
loop_
_entity.id
_entity.type
_entity.pdbx_description
1 polymer ?
#
loop_
_entity_poly.entity_id
_entity_poly.type
_entity_poly.pdbx_seq_one_letter_code
_entity_poly.pdbx_strand_id
1 'polypeptide(L)'
;MAGSDTQKHLFSLIRDYASEKSQGERRVVGLKKRIEELRSEIEAANTELEDAKRTKEIIEQELKGYEVELALGESSIQTLQSRISQIQDEISAVGSDVDALRNKEGAARDEFISQMLELNAKIRKFQDAIACKMEEECYTGTVAEQNRILVKEEVAEVTITTLQDMLANVVSQMTKEEEEYQSQQNIQKQMQLELIGCERKVSLMEVIAKATEALQDLTRQTSELEEMCASFGEELQKRCVCPTCHLHNVEALGEIFQANEAN
;
A
#
# COMPACT_ATOMS: atom_id res chain seq x y z
N MET A 1 83.08 76.15 -3.43
CA MET A 1 82.99 74.72 -3.01
C MET A 1 81.59 74.33 -2.52
N ALA A 2 80.80 75.20 -1.85
CA ALA A 2 79.50 74.83 -1.25
C ALA A 2 78.33 74.54 -2.24
N GLY A 3 78.39 74.99 -3.50
CA GLY A 3 77.30 74.77 -4.48
C GLY A 3 77.30 73.40 -5.16
N SER A 4 78.40 72.64 -5.08
CA SER A 4 78.51 71.29 -5.67
C SER A 4 77.71 70.25 -4.90
N ASP A 5 77.65 70.40 -3.57
CA ASP A 5 77.10 69.36 -2.69
C ASP A 5 75.57 69.43 -2.58
N THR A 6 74.99 70.62 -2.64
CA THR A 6 73.53 70.81 -2.72
C THR A 6 72.96 70.25 -4.04
N GLN A 7 73.67 70.43 -5.15
CA GLN A 7 73.26 69.89 -6.44
C GLN A 7 73.33 68.35 -6.47
N LYS A 8 74.39 67.75 -5.89
CA LYS A 8 74.49 66.29 -5.72
C LYS A 8 73.37 65.74 -4.83
N HIS A 9 73.02 66.44 -3.76
CA HIS A 9 71.93 66.03 -2.86
C HIS A 9 70.57 66.03 -3.58
N LEU A 10 70.26 67.07 -4.36
CA LEU A 10 69.04 67.12 -5.18
C LEU A 10 68.96 65.96 -6.18
N PHE A 11 70.06 65.63 -6.86
CA PHE A 11 70.10 64.49 -7.78
C PHE A 11 69.93 63.14 -7.08
N SER A 12 70.40 62.99 -5.82
CA SER A 12 70.12 61.80 -5.01
C SER A 12 68.63 61.67 -4.72
N LEU A 13 67.98 62.73 -4.23
CA LEU A 13 66.54 62.73 -3.91
C LEU A 13 65.68 62.40 -5.13
N ILE A 14 66.02 62.92 -6.32
CA ILE A 14 65.29 62.61 -7.56
C ILE A 14 65.45 61.11 -7.90
N ARG A 15 66.65 60.54 -7.72
CA ARG A 15 66.90 59.12 -7.95
C ARG A 15 66.17 58.24 -6.95
N ASP A 16 66.18 58.61 -5.68
CA ASP A 16 65.49 57.89 -4.62
C ASP A 16 63.97 57.92 -4.85
N TYR A 17 63.42 59.08 -5.20
CA TYR A 17 62.01 59.24 -5.59
C TYR A 17 61.66 58.38 -6.81
N ALA A 18 62.47 58.39 -7.87
CA ALA A 18 62.23 57.58 -9.06
C ALA A 18 62.26 56.07 -8.74
N SER A 19 63.17 55.66 -7.85
CA SER A 19 63.31 54.27 -7.40
C SER A 19 62.11 53.82 -6.57
N GLU A 20 61.69 54.63 -5.60
CA GLU A 20 60.51 54.36 -4.76
C GLU A 20 59.22 54.35 -5.60
N LYS A 21 59.09 55.30 -6.55
CA LYS A 21 57.97 55.33 -7.49
C LYS A 21 57.90 54.05 -8.32
N SER A 22 59.01 53.63 -8.92
CA SER A 22 59.08 52.38 -9.70
C SER A 22 58.79 51.14 -8.84
N GLN A 23 59.25 51.12 -7.59
CA GLN A 23 58.91 50.05 -6.65
C GLN A 23 57.42 50.05 -6.28
N GLY A 24 56.84 51.22 -6.04
CA GLY A 24 55.40 51.40 -5.82
C GLY A 24 54.56 50.90 -6.99
N GLU A 25 54.93 51.27 -8.21
CA GLU A 25 54.27 50.80 -9.44
C GLU A 25 54.32 49.27 -9.56
N ARG A 26 55.49 48.65 -9.30
CA ARG A 26 55.62 47.18 -9.26
C ARG A 26 54.75 46.53 -8.19
N ARG A 27 54.67 47.11 -6.98
CA ARG A 27 53.76 46.63 -5.92
C ARG A 27 52.30 46.68 -6.37
N VAL A 28 51.87 47.78 -6.99
CA VAL A 28 50.50 47.93 -7.49
C VAL A 28 50.18 46.90 -8.58
N VAL A 29 51.10 46.66 -9.52
CA VAL A 29 50.92 45.62 -10.54
C VAL A 29 50.80 44.23 -9.92
N GLY A 30 51.64 43.91 -8.93
CA GLY A 30 51.56 42.64 -8.20
C GLY A 30 50.24 42.46 -7.46
N LEU A 31 49.76 43.50 -6.77
CA LEU A 31 48.46 43.47 -6.09
C LEU A 31 47.29 43.31 -7.06
N LYS A 32 47.31 44.01 -8.21
CA LYS A 32 46.30 43.83 -9.26
C LYS A 32 46.25 42.40 -9.78
N LYS A 33 47.40 41.79 -10.02
CA LYS A 33 47.48 40.38 -10.43
C LYS A 33 46.88 39.46 -9.36
N ARG A 34 47.22 39.69 -8.09
CA ARG A 34 46.67 38.89 -6.99
C ARG A 34 45.15 39.06 -6.83
N ILE A 35 44.62 40.27 -7.05
CA ILE A 35 43.17 40.52 -7.05
C ILE A 35 42.49 39.70 -8.16
N GLU A 36 43.07 39.66 -9.35
CA GLU A 36 42.50 38.89 -10.46
C GLU A 36 42.54 37.39 -10.19
N GLU A 37 43.66 36.87 -9.70
CA GLU A 37 43.79 35.46 -9.27
C GLU A 37 42.72 35.10 -8.22
N LEU A 38 42.55 35.93 -7.19
CA LEU A 38 41.54 35.71 -6.15
C LEU A 38 40.10 35.77 -6.70
N ARG A 39 39.83 36.61 -7.70
CA ARG A 39 38.51 36.65 -8.35
C ARG A 39 38.21 35.36 -9.09
N SER A 40 39.17 34.84 -9.85
CA SER A 40 39.03 33.54 -10.53
C SER A 40 38.88 32.40 -9.53
N GLU A 41 39.62 32.41 -8.41
CA GLU A 41 39.47 31.42 -7.33
C GLU A 41 38.06 31.47 -6.71
N ILE A 42 37.48 32.66 -6.49
CA ILE A 42 36.11 32.83 -5.97
C ILE A 42 35.07 32.33 -6.98
N GLU A 43 35.22 32.66 -8.26
CA GLU A 43 34.31 32.20 -9.31
C GLU A 43 34.31 30.66 -9.41
N ALA A 44 35.50 30.04 -9.39
CA ALA A 44 35.62 28.58 -9.39
C ALA A 44 34.95 27.96 -8.15
N ALA A 45 35.23 28.47 -6.95
CA ALA A 45 34.61 27.99 -5.72
C ALA A 45 33.08 28.13 -5.72
N ASN A 46 32.56 29.22 -6.31
CA ASN A 46 31.11 29.40 -6.46
C ASN A 46 30.50 28.38 -7.42
N THR A 47 31.17 28.07 -8.55
CA THR A 47 30.68 27.03 -9.46
C THR A 47 30.63 25.66 -8.80
N GLU A 48 31.67 25.28 -8.06
CA GLU A 48 31.71 24.02 -7.31
C GLU A 48 30.62 23.96 -6.22
N LEU A 49 30.35 25.08 -5.55
CA LEU A 49 29.28 25.17 -4.55
C LEU A 49 27.90 24.94 -5.17
N GLU A 50 27.61 25.52 -6.33
CA GLU A 50 26.33 25.34 -7.03
C GLU A 50 26.18 23.91 -7.58
N ASP A 51 27.26 23.28 -8.06
CA ASP A 51 27.26 21.86 -8.43
C ASP A 51 26.98 20.96 -7.20
N ALA A 52 27.59 21.26 -6.05
CA ALA A 52 27.36 20.52 -4.82
C ALA A 52 25.92 20.68 -4.30
N LYS A 53 25.32 21.87 -4.40
CA LYS A 53 23.90 22.10 -4.06
C LYS A 53 22.97 21.27 -4.93
N ARG A 54 23.17 21.28 -6.26
CA ARG A 54 22.39 20.46 -7.19
C ARG A 54 22.51 18.97 -6.88
N THR A 55 23.72 18.50 -6.58
CA THR A 55 23.94 17.09 -6.20
C THR A 55 23.22 16.75 -4.90
N LYS A 56 23.28 17.64 -3.91
CA LYS A 56 22.56 17.49 -2.63
C LYS A 56 21.05 17.39 -2.86
N GLU A 57 20.48 18.26 -3.68
CA GLU A 57 19.03 18.25 -3.99
C GLU A 57 18.59 16.92 -4.64
N ILE A 58 19.39 16.37 -5.55
CA ILE A 58 19.12 15.06 -6.17
C ILE A 58 19.10 13.96 -5.09
N ILE A 59 20.11 13.91 -4.23
CA ILE A 59 20.19 12.90 -3.16
C ILE A 59 19.02 13.05 -2.16
N GLU A 60 18.61 14.27 -1.83
CA GLU A 60 17.47 14.52 -0.95
C GLU A 60 16.14 14.06 -1.59
N GLN A 61 15.99 14.19 -2.91
CA GLN A 61 14.83 13.68 -3.62
C GLN A 61 14.82 12.14 -3.66
N GLU A 62 15.96 11.51 -3.94
CA GLU A 62 16.09 10.04 -3.90
C GLU A 62 15.80 9.49 -2.50
N LEU A 63 16.31 10.14 -1.45
CA LEU A 63 16.06 9.75 -0.06
C LEU A 63 14.56 9.78 0.27
N LYS A 64 13.85 10.84 -0.12
CA LYS A 64 12.39 10.93 0.04
C LYS A 64 11.67 9.82 -0.72
N GLY A 65 12.14 9.46 -1.92
CA GLY A 65 11.63 8.31 -2.67
C GLY A 65 11.75 7.01 -1.87
N TYR A 66 12.93 6.74 -1.32
CA TYR A 66 13.15 5.56 -0.47
C TYR A 66 12.33 5.57 0.83
N GLU A 67 12.11 6.73 1.44
CA GLU A 67 11.24 6.86 2.63
C GLU A 67 9.79 6.47 2.32
N VAL A 68 9.26 6.88 1.16
CA VAL A 68 7.91 6.50 0.71
C VAL A 68 7.83 5.01 0.41
N GLU A 69 8.82 4.44 -0.30
CA GLU A 69 8.87 3.00 -0.57
C GLU A 69 8.92 2.18 0.73
N LEU A 70 9.69 2.64 1.72
CA LEU A 70 9.77 2.01 3.03
C LEU A 70 8.41 2.03 3.74
N ALA A 71 7.72 3.17 3.77
CA ALA A 71 6.40 3.29 4.40
C ALA A 71 5.34 2.39 3.74
N LEU A 72 5.37 2.27 2.40
CA LEU A 72 4.51 1.35 1.66
C LEU A 72 4.82 -0.12 2.00
N GLY A 73 6.11 -0.45 2.14
CA GLY A 73 6.57 -1.76 2.59
C GLY A 73 6.07 -2.11 4.00
N GLU A 74 6.19 -1.17 4.94
CA GLU A 74 5.72 -1.33 6.32
C GLU A 74 4.20 -1.57 6.38
N SER A 75 3.42 -0.77 5.64
CA SER A 75 1.96 -0.94 5.54
C SER A 75 1.58 -2.31 4.95
N SER A 76 2.33 -2.79 3.95
CA SER A 76 2.11 -4.10 3.34
C SER A 76 2.39 -5.23 4.33
N ILE A 77 3.47 -5.11 5.11
CA ILE A 77 3.82 -6.07 6.18
C ILE A 77 2.73 -6.12 7.24
N GLN A 78 2.25 -4.97 7.72
CA GLN A 78 1.17 -4.90 8.71
C GLN A 78 -0.10 -5.59 8.20
N THR A 79 -0.48 -5.34 6.95
CA THR A 79 -1.65 -5.97 6.32
C THR A 79 -1.49 -7.50 6.25
N LEU A 80 -0.32 -7.98 5.85
CA LEU A 80 -0.03 -9.42 5.82
C LEU A 80 -0.05 -10.04 7.21
N GLN A 81 0.48 -9.36 8.22
CA GLN A 81 0.45 -9.82 9.61
C GLN A 81 -0.99 -9.95 10.12
N SER A 82 -1.86 -8.95 9.89
CA SER A 82 -3.27 -9.04 10.26
C SER A 82 -3.98 -10.21 9.59
N ARG A 83 -3.70 -10.45 8.29
CA ARG A 83 -4.27 -11.58 7.56
C ARG A 83 -3.78 -12.94 8.09
N ILE A 84 -2.50 -13.04 8.47
CA ILE A 84 -1.96 -14.26 9.09
C ILE A 84 -2.66 -14.53 10.42
N SER A 85 -2.84 -13.51 11.28
CA SER A 85 -3.56 -13.66 12.54
C SER A 85 -4.99 -14.12 12.34
N GLN A 86 -5.72 -13.53 11.38
CA GLN A 86 -7.08 -13.95 11.07
C GLN A 86 -7.13 -15.42 10.62
N ILE A 87 -6.23 -15.84 9.73
CA ILE A 87 -6.17 -17.23 9.26
C ILE A 87 -5.84 -18.19 10.42
N GLN A 88 -4.98 -17.79 11.35
CA GLN A 88 -4.67 -18.58 12.55
C GLN A 88 -5.88 -18.77 13.46
N ASP A 89 -6.70 -17.72 13.62
CA ASP A 89 -7.95 -17.79 14.38
C ASP A 89 -8.96 -18.73 13.69
N GLU A 90 -9.11 -18.61 12.37
CA GLU A 90 -9.97 -19.50 11.56
C GLU A 90 -9.52 -20.96 11.65
N ILE A 91 -8.22 -21.24 11.53
CA ILE A 91 -7.66 -22.59 11.68
C ILE A 91 -7.95 -23.14 13.09
N SER A 92 -7.83 -22.31 14.13
CA SER A 92 -8.10 -22.71 15.51
C SER A 92 -9.58 -23.03 15.74
N ALA A 93 -10.48 -22.24 15.15
CA ALA A 93 -11.92 -22.47 15.19
C ALA A 93 -12.28 -23.80 14.48
N VAL A 94 -11.81 -23.99 13.25
CA VAL A 94 -12.03 -25.25 12.49
C VAL A 94 -11.44 -26.45 13.25
N GLY A 95 -10.26 -26.31 13.85
CA GLY A 95 -9.65 -27.36 14.67
C GLY A 95 -10.54 -27.76 15.85
N SER A 96 -11.15 -26.78 16.53
CA SER A 96 -12.08 -27.02 17.63
C SER A 96 -13.36 -27.74 17.17
N ASP A 97 -13.89 -27.36 16.00
CA ASP A 97 -15.07 -28.02 15.41
C ASP A 97 -14.78 -29.47 15.04
N VAL A 98 -13.60 -29.75 14.45
CA VAL A 98 -13.17 -31.11 14.11
C VAL A 98 -13.06 -31.98 15.37
N ASP A 99 -12.44 -31.47 16.44
CA ASP A 99 -12.34 -32.19 17.70
C ASP A 99 -13.73 -32.46 18.31
N ALA A 100 -14.65 -31.49 18.25
CA ALA A 100 -16.02 -31.66 18.72
C ALA A 100 -16.77 -32.73 17.92
N LEU A 101 -16.63 -32.74 16.59
CA LEU A 101 -17.22 -33.76 15.73
C LEU A 101 -16.63 -35.15 16.00
N ARG A 102 -15.31 -35.26 16.15
CA ARG A 102 -14.65 -36.54 16.50
C ARG A 102 -15.18 -37.10 17.82
N ASN A 103 -15.41 -36.24 18.82
CA ASN A 103 -15.97 -36.66 20.10
C ASN A 103 -17.42 -37.14 19.97
N LYS A 104 -18.24 -36.44 19.16
CA LYS A 104 -19.63 -36.84 18.87
C LYS A 104 -19.68 -38.17 18.12
N GLU A 105 -18.83 -38.36 17.12
CA GLU A 105 -18.68 -39.62 16.37
C GLU A 105 -18.33 -40.77 17.32
N GLY A 106 -17.34 -40.56 18.19
CA GLY A 106 -16.94 -41.55 19.21
C GLY A 106 -18.11 -41.94 20.11
N ALA A 107 -18.85 -40.96 20.64
CA ALA A 107 -20.02 -41.21 21.49
C ALA A 107 -21.12 -41.99 20.76
N ALA A 108 -21.45 -41.61 19.51
CA ALA A 108 -22.45 -42.29 18.71
C ALA A 108 -22.06 -43.74 18.38
N ARG A 109 -20.76 -43.97 18.09
CA ARG A 109 -20.22 -45.31 17.87
C ARG A 109 -20.33 -46.18 19.13
N ASP A 110 -19.95 -45.63 20.29
CA ASP A 110 -19.99 -46.37 21.56
C ASP A 110 -21.44 -46.69 21.98
N GLU A 111 -22.38 -45.78 21.72
CA GLU A 111 -23.82 -46.02 21.90
C GLU A 111 -24.32 -47.15 20.99
N PHE A 112 -23.97 -47.12 19.70
CA PHE A 112 -24.33 -48.18 18.75
C PHE A 112 -23.79 -49.55 19.20
N ILE A 113 -22.51 -49.61 19.62
CA ILE A 113 -21.91 -50.85 20.13
C ILE A 113 -22.69 -51.36 21.35
N SER A 114 -23.05 -50.47 22.27
CA SER A 114 -23.82 -50.82 23.47
C SER A 114 -25.20 -51.39 23.12
N GLN A 115 -25.92 -50.76 22.18
CA GLN A 115 -27.21 -51.25 21.68
C GLN A 115 -27.09 -52.62 21.02
N MET A 116 -26.04 -52.84 20.22
CA MET A 116 -25.80 -54.14 19.58
C MET A 116 -25.46 -55.25 20.59
N LEU A 117 -24.70 -54.94 21.64
CA LEU A 117 -24.43 -55.89 22.72
C LEU A 117 -25.71 -56.25 23.49
N GLU A 118 -26.56 -55.28 23.77
CA GLU A 118 -27.86 -55.50 24.42
C GLU A 118 -28.77 -56.38 23.55
N LEU A 119 -28.85 -56.09 22.24
CA LEU A 119 -29.62 -56.90 21.29
C LEU A 119 -29.10 -58.34 21.26
N ASN A 120 -27.80 -58.54 21.17
CA ASN A 120 -27.19 -59.88 21.21
C ASN A 120 -27.51 -60.61 22.53
N ALA A 121 -27.54 -59.91 23.66
CA ALA A 121 -27.95 -60.50 24.93
C ALA A 121 -29.45 -60.91 24.93
N LYS A 122 -30.33 -60.10 24.34
CA LYS A 122 -31.75 -60.43 24.17
C LYS A 122 -31.94 -61.66 23.26
N ILE A 123 -31.19 -61.76 22.17
CA ILE A 123 -31.23 -62.91 21.26
C ILE A 123 -30.85 -64.20 21.99
N ARG A 124 -29.74 -64.19 22.77
CA ARG A 124 -29.34 -65.37 23.55
C ARG A 124 -30.41 -65.79 24.54
N LYS A 125 -30.95 -64.84 25.32
CA LYS A 125 -32.04 -65.13 26.27
C LYS A 125 -33.27 -65.74 25.59
N PHE A 126 -33.62 -65.26 24.40
CA PHE A 126 -34.72 -65.80 23.63
C PHE A 126 -34.44 -67.25 23.16
N GLN A 127 -33.23 -67.50 22.66
CA GLN A 127 -32.79 -68.84 22.27
C GLN A 127 -32.79 -69.81 23.45
N ASP A 128 -32.27 -69.40 24.61
CA ASP A 128 -32.27 -70.19 25.84
C ASP A 128 -33.71 -70.52 26.28
N ALA A 129 -34.62 -69.55 26.24
CA ALA A 129 -36.02 -69.76 26.58
C ALA A 129 -36.72 -70.77 25.64
N ILE A 130 -36.37 -70.78 24.34
CA ILE A 130 -36.86 -71.79 23.40
C ILE A 130 -36.29 -73.16 23.74
N ALA A 131 -34.98 -73.26 24.02
CA ALA A 131 -34.34 -74.52 24.37
C ALA A 131 -34.95 -75.15 25.63
N CYS A 132 -35.18 -74.35 26.69
CA CYS A 132 -35.84 -74.83 27.91
C CYS A 132 -37.28 -75.32 27.66
N LYS A 133 -38.05 -74.65 26.80
CA LYS A 133 -39.41 -75.10 26.44
C LYS A 133 -39.41 -76.43 25.66
N MET A 134 -38.44 -76.64 24.79
CA MET A 134 -38.29 -77.91 24.06
C MET A 134 -37.88 -79.06 24.99
N GLU A 135 -37.12 -78.77 26.06
CA GLU A 135 -36.80 -79.75 27.11
C GLU A 135 -38.02 -80.06 28.01
N GLU A 136 -38.89 -79.07 28.30
CA GLU A 136 -40.17 -79.27 29.01
C GLU A 136 -41.19 -80.08 28.16
N GLU A 137 -41.31 -79.81 26.86
CA GLU A 137 -42.21 -80.54 25.95
C GLU A 137 -41.74 -81.99 25.68
N CYS A 138 -40.47 -82.31 25.91
CA CYS A 138 -39.98 -83.69 25.82
C CYS A 138 -40.43 -84.58 27.01
N TYR A 139 -41.04 -84.00 28.06
CA TYR A 139 -41.60 -84.72 29.21
C TYR A 139 -43.14 -84.76 29.28
N THR A 140 -43.86 -83.97 28.47
CA THR A 140 -45.33 -83.98 28.48
C THR A 140 -45.87 -83.79 27.07
N GLY A 141 -46.47 -84.87 26.55
CA GLY A 141 -46.82 -85.02 25.14
C GLY A 141 -48.02 -84.21 24.61
N THR A 142 -48.16 -84.39 23.28
CA THR A 142 -49.36 -84.31 22.42
C THR A 142 -50.13 -82.99 22.27
N VAL A 143 -50.11 -82.54 21.00
CA VAL A 143 -51.22 -82.11 20.13
C VAL A 143 -52.06 -80.89 20.53
N ALA A 144 -52.22 -80.03 19.51
CA ALA A 144 -53.19 -78.94 19.30
C ALA A 144 -52.80 -77.57 19.88
N GLU A 145 -52.49 -76.62 18.99
CA GLU A 145 -53.47 -75.59 18.65
C GLU A 145 -53.06 -74.85 17.36
N GLN A 146 -53.91 -74.94 16.34
CA GLN A 146 -53.91 -74.05 15.18
C GLN A 146 -54.48 -72.69 15.58
N ASN A 147 -54.03 -71.65 14.87
CA ASN A 147 -54.65 -70.32 14.72
C ASN A 147 -54.31 -69.23 15.74
N ARG A 148 -53.39 -68.34 15.33
CA ARG A 148 -53.66 -66.89 15.25
C ARG A 148 -52.63 -66.18 14.35
N ILE A 149 -52.80 -66.34 13.04
CA ILE A 149 -52.38 -65.34 12.06
C ILE A 149 -53.65 -64.53 11.79
N LEU A 150 -53.73 -63.32 12.35
CA LEU A 150 -54.65 -62.22 11.94
C LEU A 150 -54.58 -61.06 12.96
N VAL A 151 -53.39 -60.50 13.18
CA VAL A 151 -53.21 -59.12 13.69
C VAL A 151 -51.83 -58.63 13.22
N LYS A 152 -51.63 -58.44 11.91
CA LYS A 152 -50.40 -57.79 11.38
C LYS A 152 -50.66 -56.82 10.22
N GLU A 153 -51.92 -56.56 9.87
CA GLU A 153 -52.24 -55.56 8.83
C GLU A 153 -52.20 -54.13 9.39
N GLU A 154 -52.85 -53.86 10.53
CA GLU A 154 -52.82 -52.51 11.15
C GLU A 154 -51.41 -52.05 11.57
N VAL A 155 -50.56 -52.96 12.09
CA VAL A 155 -49.20 -52.59 12.54
C VAL A 155 -48.26 -52.34 11.36
N ALA A 156 -48.40 -53.09 10.26
CA ALA A 156 -47.61 -52.90 9.06
C ALA A 156 -48.01 -51.60 8.33
N GLU A 157 -49.31 -51.31 8.27
CA GLU A 157 -49.86 -50.09 7.67
C GLU A 157 -49.42 -48.84 8.45
N VAL A 158 -49.48 -48.88 9.80
CA VAL A 158 -48.97 -47.81 10.68
C VAL A 158 -47.46 -47.58 10.48
N THR A 159 -46.65 -48.64 10.31
CA THR A 159 -45.21 -48.50 10.04
C THR A 159 -44.91 -47.94 8.65
N ILE A 160 -45.74 -48.24 7.64
CA ILE A 160 -45.60 -47.70 6.28
C ILE A 160 -45.96 -46.22 6.26
N THR A 161 -47.06 -45.81 6.90
CA THR A 161 -47.42 -44.39 7.03
C THR A 161 -46.35 -43.60 7.77
N THR A 162 -45.75 -44.16 8.82
CA THR A 162 -44.66 -43.49 9.56
C THR A 162 -43.43 -43.26 8.67
N LEU A 163 -43.05 -44.25 7.86
CA LEU A 163 -41.95 -44.12 6.91
C LEU A 163 -42.25 -43.13 5.78
N GLN A 164 -43.51 -43.08 5.32
CA GLN A 164 -43.96 -42.10 4.32
C GLN A 164 -43.89 -40.67 4.87
N ASP A 165 -44.29 -40.46 6.14
CA ASP A 165 -44.19 -39.16 6.80
C ASP A 165 -42.73 -38.73 7.00
N MET A 166 -41.84 -39.65 7.39
CA MET A 166 -40.40 -39.39 7.49
C MET A 166 -39.80 -39.02 6.13
N LEU A 167 -40.18 -39.74 5.06
CA LEU A 167 -39.73 -39.44 3.71
C LEU A 167 -40.23 -38.07 3.24
N ALA A 168 -41.50 -37.74 3.50
CA ALA A 168 -42.06 -36.43 3.18
C ALA A 168 -41.33 -35.30 3.92
N ASN A 169 -40.93 -35.52 5.17
CA ASN A 169 -40.20 -34.55 5.96
C ASN A 169 -38.76 -34.33 5.44
N VAL A 170 -38.05 -35.41 5.07
CA VAL A 170 -36.72 -35.32 4.46
C VAL A 170 -36.78 -34.62 3.10
N VAL A 171 -37.77 -34.93 2.27
CA VAL A 171 -37.99 -34.25 0.98
C VAL A 171 -38.25 -32.76 1.20
N SER A 172 -39.07 -32.39 2.20
CA SER A 172 -39.33 -30.99 2.56
C SER A 172 -38.06 -30.26 3.01
N GLN A 173 -37.23 -30.87 3.87
CA GLN A 173 -35.94 -30.30 4.27
C GLN A 173 -34.99 -30.13 3.09
N MET A 174 -34.85 -31.16 2.26
CA MET A 174 -33.98 -31.14 1.09
C MET A 174 -34.38 -30.03 0.11
N THR A 175 -35.68 -29.79 -0.07
CA THR A 175 -36.17 -28.71 -0.95
C THR A 175 -35.80 -27.34 -0.39
N LYS A 176 -35.90 -27.13 0.93
CA LYS A 176 -35.50 -25.86 1.58
C LYS A 176 -33.99 -25.61 1.48
N GLU A 177 -33.18 -26.64 1.72
CA GLU A 177 -31.72 -26.52 1.60
C GLU A 177 -31.29 -26.22 0.16
N GLU A 178 -31.95 -26.83 -0.84
CA GLU A 178 -31.71 -26.55 -2.27
C GLU A 178 -32.04 -25.09 -2.62
N GLU A 179 -33.15 -24.56 -2.12
CA GLU A 179 -33.54 -23.14 -2.30
C GLU A 179 -32.54 -22.18 -1.63
N GLU A 180 -32.10 -22.47 -0.41
CA GLU A 180 -31.08 -21.69 0.29
C GLU A 180 -29.74 -21.73 -0.43
N TYR A 181 -29.32 -22.89 -0.93
CA TYR A 181 -28.10 -23.03 -1.72
C TYR A 181 -28.14 -22.21 -3.01
N GLN A 182 -29.27 -22.21 -3.73
CA GLN A 182 -29.45 -21.38 -4.93
C GLN A 182 -29.43 -19.88 -4.59
N SER A 183 -30.04 -19.48 -3.47
CA SER A 183 -29.98 -18.10 -2.97
C SER A 183 -28.54 -17.68 -2.67
N GLN A 184 -27.76 -18.52 -2.00
CA GLN A 184 -26.34 -18.27 -1.72
C GLN A 184 -25.51 -18.16 -2.99
N GLN A 185 -25.72 -19.02 -3.99
CA GLN A 185 -25.05 -18.89 -5.29
C GLN A 185 -25.34 -17.55 -5.97
N ASN A 186 -26.57 -17.04 -5.88
CA ASN A 186 -26.93 -15.75 -6.46
C ASN A 186 -26.25 -14.60 -5.72
N ILE A 187 -26.20 -14.64 -4.38
CA ILE A 187 -25.47 -13.65 -3.58
C ILE A 187 -23.98 -13.67 -3.94
N GLN A 188 -23.37 -14.86 -4.06
CA GLN A 188 -21.97 -15.00 -4.44
C GLN A 188 -21.68 -14.37 -5.81
N LYS A 189 -22.53 -14.63 -6.81
CA LYS A 189 -22.41 -14.01 -8.15
C LYS A 189 -22.50 -12.49 -8.08
N GLN A 190 -23.43 -11.97 -7.28
CA GLN A 190 -23.60 -10.53 -7.09
C GLN A 190 -22.36 -9.91 -6.43
N MET A 191 -21.82 -10.53 -5.37
CA MET A 191 -20.61 -10.05 -4.71
C MET A 191 -19.38 -10.07 -5.64
N GLN A 192 -19.26 -11.07 -6.52
CA GLN A 192 -18.20 -11.10 -7.53
C GLN A 192 -18.29 -9.92 -8.51
N LEU A 193 -19.50 -9.57 -8.96
CA LEU A 193 -19.70 -8.42 -9.84
C LEU A 193 -19.33 -7.10 -9.14
N GLU A 194 -19.71 -6.95 -7.87
CA GLU A 194 -19.36 -5.77 -7.07
C GLU A 194 -17.86 -5.67 -6.84
N LEU A 195 -17.18 -6.78 -6.57
CA LEU A 195 -15.72 -6.83 -6.42
C LEU A 195 -15.01 -6.34 -7.68
N ILE A 196 -15.39 -6.85 -8.86
CA ILE A 196 -14.84 -6.40 -10.14
C ILE A 196 -15.07 -4.89 -10.34
N GLY A 197 -16.24 -4.39 -9.91
CA GLY A 197 -16.55 -2.96 -9.94
C GLY A 197 -15.63 -2.14 -9.03
N CYS A 198 -15.36 -2.62 -7.83
CA CYS A 198 -14.46 -1.98 -6.88
C CYS A 198 -13.01 -1.98 -7.38
N GLU A 199 -12.51 -3.10 -7.90
CA GLU A 199 -11.16 -3.18 -8.48
C GLU A 199 -10.96 -2.15 -9.59
N ARG A 200 -11.92 -2.02 -10.51
CA ARG A 200 -11.89 -1.00 -11.57
C ARG A 200 -11.86 0.43 -11.02
N LYS A 201 -12.62 0.70 -9.95
CA LYS A 201 -12.63 2.02 -9.30
C LYS A 201 -11.29 2.34 -8.66
N VAL A 202 -10.67 1.37 -7.98
CA VAL A 202 -9.34 1.53 -7.38
C VAL A 202 -8.30 1.83 -8.46
N SER A 203 -8.27 1.05 -9.55
CA SER A 203 -7.35 1.33 -10.68
C SER A 203 -7.56 2.72 -11.28
N LEU A 204 -8.81 3.18 -11.41
CA LEU A 204 -9.10 4.53 -11.88
C LEU A 204 -8.61 5.60 -10.89
N MET A 205 -8.78 5.36 -9.58
CA MET A 205 -8.36 6.29 -8.54
C MET A 205 -6.85 6.46 -8.50
N GLU A 206 -6.07 5.40 -8.72
CA GLU A 206 -4.61 5.47 -8.86
C GLU A 206 -4.18 6.34 -10.05
N VAL A 207 -4.86 6.20 -11.19
CA VAL A 207 -4.58 7.05 -12.37
C VAL A 207 -4.89 8.51 -12.07
N ILE A 208 -6.02 8.79 -11.40
CA ILE A 208 -6.40 10.15 -11.00
C ILE A 208 -5.39 10.74 -10.02
N ALA A 209 -4.91 9.95 -9.05
CA ALA A 209 -3.90 10.41 -8.09
C ALA A 209 -2.61 10.85 -8.79
N LYS A 210 -2.07 10.00 -9.67
CA LYS A 210 -0.87 10.33 -10.48
C LYS A 210 -1.07 11.57 -11.35
N ALA A 211 -2.24 11.68 -12.01
CA ALA A 211 -2.55 12.86 -12.80
C ALA A 211 -2.65 14.14 -11.95
N THR A 212 -3.14 14.02 -10.72
CA THR A 212 -3.27 15.14 -9.79
C THR A 212 -1.90 15.60 -9.29
N GLU A 213 -1.00 14.68 -8.95
CA GLU A 213 0.39 14.99 -8.60
C GLU A 213 1.09 15.75 -9.73
N ALA A 214 0.99 15.24 -10.96
CA ALA A 214 1.57 15.91 -12.13
C ALA A 214 1.01 17.33 -12.34
N LEU A 215 -0.29 17.52 -12.09
CA LEU A 215 -0.94 18.83 -12.20
C LEU A 215 -0.48 19.80 -11.11
N GLN A 216 -0.25 19.31 -9.89
CA GLN A 216 0.33 20.11 -8.79
C GLN A 216 1.76 20.55 -9.11
N ASP A 217 2.58 19.66 -9.67
CA ASP A 217 3.94 20.00 -10.09
C ASP A 217 3.97 21.07 -11.19
N LEU A 218 3.11 20.93 -12.20
CA LEU A 218 2.94 21.94 -13.24
C LEU A 218 2.49 23.30 -12.68
N THR A 219 1.59 23.27 -11.71
CA THR A 219 1.11 24.50 -11.04
C THR A 219 2.24 25.19 -10.28
N ARG A 220 3.09 24.41 -9.59
CA ARG A 220 4.29 24.92 -8.91
C ARG A 220 5.26 25.57 -9.90
N GLN A 221 5.62 24.87 -10.96
CA GLN A 221 6.53 25.40 -11.99
C GLN A 221 5.98 26.68 -12.64
N THR A 222 4.67 26.73 -12.88
CA THR A 222 4.02 27.93 -13.44
C THR A 222 4.12 29.11 -12.46
N SER A 223 3.91 28.87 -11.17
CA SER A 223 4.03 29.91 -10.13
C SER A 223 5.46 30.44 -10.02
N GLU A 224 6.47 29.56 -10.06
CA GLU A 224 7.89 29.94 -10.06
C GLU A 224 8.24 30.79 -11.30
N LEU A 225 7.71 30.42 -12.47
CA LEU A 225 7.90 31.18 -13.71
C LEU A 225 7.24 32.56 -13.65
N GLU A 226 6.04 32.66 -13.09
CA GLU A 226 5.33 33.93 -12.91
C GLU A 226 6.12 34.88 -11.99
N GLU A 227 6.66 34.37 -10.88
CA GLU A 227 7.51 35.14 -9.96
C GLU A 227 8.79 35.63 -10.66
N MET A 228 9.43 34.75 -11.45
CA MET A 228 10.60 35.12 -12.24
C MET A 228 10.26 36.22 -13.26
N CYS A 229 9.15 36.09 -13.97
CA CYS A 229 8.68 37.10 -14.93
C CYS A 229 8.41 38.45 -14.25
N ALA A 230 7.77 38.44 -13.07
CA ALA A 230 7.50 39.65 -12.30
C ALA A 230 8.81 40.33 -11.85
N SER A 231 9.75 39.56 -11.32
CA SER A 231 11.09 40.02 -10.92
C SER A 231 11.85 40.66 -12.10
N PHE A 232 11.86 40.01 -13.27
CA PHE A 232 12.47 40.58 -14.47
C PHE A 232 11.78 41.87 -14.90
N GLY A 233 10.45 41.92 -14.83
CA GLY A 233 9.67 43.13 -15.11
C GLY A 233 10.07 44.30 -14.22
N GLU A 234 10.19 44.08 -12.90
CA GLU A 234 10.64 45.09 -11.94
C GLU A 234 12.07 45.56 -12.21
N GLU A 235 12.99 44.64 -12.51
CA GLU A 235 14.39 44.97 -12.82
C GLU A 235 14.50 45.79 -14.11
N LEU A 236 13.75 45.42 -15.15
CA LEU A 236 13.67 46.20 -16.39
C LEU A 236 13.11 47.59 -16.11
N GLN A 237 12.03 47.70 -15.32
CA GLN A 237 11.46 48.99 -14.95
C GLN A 237 12.45 49.88 -14.21
N LYS A 238 13.25 49.32 -13.28
CA LYS A 238 14.33 50.05 -12.58
C LYS A 238 15.38 50.57 -13.55
N ARG A 239 15.80 49.75 -14.53
CA ARG A 239 16.81 50.13 -15.53
C ARG A 239 16.32 51.18 -16.52
N CYS A 240 15.01 51.27 -16.73
CA CYS A 240 14.40 52.30 -17.58
C CYS A 240 14.28 53.67 -16.90
N VAL A 241 14.62 53.82 -15.61
CA VAL A 241 14.65 55.13 -14.94
C VAL A 241 16.00 55.80 -15.13
N CYS A 242 16.02 57.03 -15.65
CA CYS A 242 17.26 57.80 -15.77
C CYS A 242 17.83 58.14 -14.38
N PRO A 243 19.08 57.76 -14.05
CA PRO A 243 19.66 58.01 -12.73
C PRO A 243 19.91 59.49 -12.43
N THR A 244 19.88 60.37 -13.44
CA THR A 244 20.19 61.80 -13.29
C THR A 244 18.95 62.66 -13.15
N CYS A 245 17.85 62.34 -13.85
CA CYS A 245 16.61 63.13 -13.84
C CYS A 245 15.38 62.36 -13.33
N HIS A 246 15.51 61.07 -13.02
CA HIS A 246 14.47 60.19 -12.49
C HIS A 246 13.20 60.05 -13.34
N LEU A 247 13.20 60.51 -14.60
CA LEU A 247 12.12 60.21 -15.54
C LEU A 247 12.22 58.76 -16.04
N HIS A 248 11.06 58.16 -16.29
CA HIS A 248 10.92 56.86 -16.94
C HIS A 248 11.14 57.00 -18.45
N ASN A 249 12.14 56.29 -18.97
CA ASN A 249 12.51 56.29 -20.39
C ASN A 249 11.72 55.25 -21.20
N VAL A 250 10.68 54.64 -20.62
CA VAL A 250 9.99 53.45 -21.16
C VAL A 250 9.35 53.74 -22.52
N GLU A 251 8.69 54.89 -22.69
CA GLU A 251 8.08 55.30 -23.98
C GLU A 251 9.14 55.58 -25.05
N ALA A 252 10.21 56.31 -24.70
CA ALA A 252 11.28 56.64 -25.63
C ALA A 252 12.07 55.40 -26.12
N LEU A 253 12.27 54.41 -25.25
CA LEU A 253 12.87 53.13 -25.62
C LEU A 253 11.93 52.29 -26.49
N GLY A 254 10.63 52.29 -26.21
CA GLY A 254 9.61 51.61 -27.02
C GLY A 254 9.55 52.11 -28.46
N GLU A 255 9.63 53.43 -28.66
CA GLU A 255 9.67 54.04 -30.00
C GLU A 255 10.95 53.68 -30.79
N ILE A 256 12.09 53.54 -30.12
CA ILE A 256 13.37 53.14 -30.74
C ILE A 256 13.33 51.68 -31.22
N PHE A 257 12.71 50.78 -30.45
CA PHE A 257 12.59 49.37 -30.84
C PHE A 257 11.57 49.18 -31.97
N GLN A 258 10.42 49.88 -31.96
CA GLN A 258 9.45 49.85 -33.07
C GLN A 258 10.01 50.44 -34.37
N ALA A 259 10.85 51.47 -34.29
CA ALA A 259 11.52 52.05 -35.46
C ALA A 259 12.55 51.11 -36.11
N ASN A 260 13.10 50.14 -35.35
CA ASN A 260 14.04 49.13 -35.86
C ASN A 260 13.36 47.89 -36.45
N GLU A 261 12.12 47.58 -36.09
CA GLU A 261 11.34 46.48 -36.71
C GLU A 261 10.67 46.89 -38.03
N ALA A 262 10.59 48.18 -38.33
CA ALA A 262 9.96 48.74 -39.54
C ALA A 262 10.95 49.03 -40.70
N ASN A 263 12.22 48.64 -40.58
CA ASN A 263 13.27 48.68 -41.62
C ASN A 263 13.73 47.26 -41.98
#